data_AF-A6EZZ2-F1
#
_entry.id   AF-A6EZZ2-F1
#
_cell.length_a   1.000
_cell.length_b   1.000
_cell.length_c   1.000
_cell.angle_alpha   90.00
_cell.angle_beta   90.00
_cell.angle_gamma   90.00
#
_symmetry.space_group_name_H-M   'P 1'
#
loop_
_entity.id
_entity.type
_entity.pdbx_description
1 polymer ?
#
loop_
_entity_poly.entity_id
_entity_poly.type
_entity_poly.pdbx_seq_one_letter_code
_entity_poly.pdbx_strand_id
1 'polypeptide(L)' 'MTDVYLCHPRRSAIGRFGGTLASIRPDDFAAHIFNAVLKQVPELDPAAIDEVMMGCAN' A
#
# COMPACT_ATOMS: atom_id res chain seq x y z
N MET A 1 14.24 0.00 24.07
CA MET A 1 13.03 0.27 23.28
C MET A 1 13.45 1.20 22.17
N THR A 2 13.09 0.89 20.93
CA THR A 2 13.45 1.70 19.77
C THR A 2 12.26 2.61 19.44
N ASP A 3 12.54 3.86 19.11
CA ASP A 3 11.51 4.80 18.65
C ASP A 3 10.92 4.33 17.32
N VAL A 4 9.64 4.62 17.10
CA VAL A 4 8.89 4.21 15.91
C VAL A 4 8.39 5.44 15.17
N TYR A 5 8.66 5.51 13.86
CA TYR A 5 8.34 6.66 13.02
C TYR A 5 7.41 6.26 11.87
N LEU A 6 6.51 7.18 11.49
CA LEU A 6 5.72 7.09 10.26
C LEU A 6 6.43 7.89 9.16
N CYS A 7 6.78 7.23 8.04
CA CYS A 7 7.59 7.86 7.00
C CYS A 7 6.76 8.31 5.78
N HIS A 8 6.17 7.35 5.04
CA HIS A 8 5.62 7.57 3.70
C HIS A 8 4.14 7.16 3.59
N PRO A 9 3.20 7.89 4.22
CA PRO A 9 1.78 7.55 4.16
C PRO A 9 1.20 7.78 2.76
N ARG A 10 0.47 6.79 2.23
CA ARG A 10 -0.23 6.86 0.94
C ARG A 10 -1.60 6.20 1.01
N ARG A 11 -2.48 6.62 0.11
CA ARG A 11 -3.78 5.98 -0.14
C ARG A 11 -4.17 6.08 -1.60
N SER A 12 -5.04 5.19 -2.03
CA SER A 12 -5.77 5.31 -3.28
C SER A 12 -6.88 6.37 -3.19
N ALA A 13 -7.55 6.61 -4.31
CA ALA A 13 -8.92 7.13 -4.29
C ALA A 13 -9.87 6.10 -3.64
N ILE A 14 -11.01 6.58 -3.14
CA ILE A 14 -12.09 5.72 -2.65
C ILE A 14 -13.10 5.56 -3.79
N GLY A 15 -13.33 4.31 -4.22
CA GLY A 15 -14.26 3.98 -5.28
C GLY A 15 -15.70 3.95 -4.78
N ARG A 16 -16.65 4.38 -5.63
CA ARG A 16 -18.07 4.10 -5.42
C ARG A 16 -18.35 2.63 -5.76
N PHE A 17 -19.38 2.05 -5.14
CA PHE A 17 -19.88 0.73 -5.53
C PHE A 17 -20.25 0.72 -7.02
N GLY A 18 -19.76 -0.27 -7.78
CA GLY A 18 -19.91 -0.33 -9.25
C GLY A 18 -19.21 0.80 -10.02
N GLY A 19 -18.34 1.58 -9.37
CA GLY A 19 -17.66 2.74 -9.94
C GLY A 19 -16.31 2.43 -10.58
N THR A 20 -15.46 3.46 -10.65
CA THR A 20 -14.19 3.45 -11.41
C THR A 20 -13.14 2.44 -10.94
N LEU A 21 -13.25 1.95 -9.71
CA LEU A 21 -12.34 0.94 -9.15
C LEU A 21 -12.96 -0.47 -9.10
N ALA A 22 -14.22 -0.63 -9.52
CA ALA A 22 -14.96 -1.89 -9.33
C ALA A 22 -14.42 -3.06 -10.16
N SER A 23 -13.70 -2.78 -11.25
CA SER A 23 -13.07 -3.80 -12.10
C SER A 23 -11.68 -4.21 -11.62
N ILE A 24 -11.11 -3.53 -10.62
CA ILE A 24 -9.77 -3.81 -10.12
C ILE A 24 -9.89 -4.87 -9.03
N ARG A 25 -9.12 -5.95 -9.14
CA ARG A 25 -9.08 -6.96 -8.08
C ARG A 25 -8.45 -6.37 -6.81
N PRO A 26 -8.91 -6.77 -5.62
CA PRO A 26 -8.38 -6.22 -4.36
C PRO A 26 -6.87 -6.40 -4.17
N ASP A 27 -6.30 -7.50 -4.65
CA ASP A 27 -4.85 -7.78 -4.58
C ASP A 27 -4.04 -6.89 -5.52
N ASP A 28 -4.49 -6.71 -6.77
CA ASP A 28 -3.91 -5.72 -7.69
C ASP A 28 -3.99 -4.30 -7.11
N PHE A 29 -5.07 -4.00 -6.41
CA PHE A 29 -5.26 -2.71 -5.75
C PHE A 29 -4.30 -2.51 -4.56
N ALA A 30 -4.08 -3.54 -3.74
CA ALA A 30 -3.09 -3.51 -2.67
C ALA A 30 -1.66 -3.34 -3.22
N ALA A 31 -1.30 -4.12 -4.25
CA ALA A 31 -0.01 -4.02 -4.92
C ALA A 31 0.22 -2.62 -5.53
N HIS A 32 -0.82 -1.98 -6.06
CA HIS A 32 -0.75 -0.60 -6.54
C HIS A 32 -0.35 0.37 -5.43
N ILE A 33 -0.90 0.23 -4.22
CA ILE A 33 -0.59 1.08 -3.07
C ILE A 33 0.86 0.84 -2.60
N PHE A 34 1.29 -0.41 -2.46
CA PHE A 34 2.66 -0.73 -2.04
C PHE A 34 3.69 -0.18 -3.02
N ASN A 35 3.47 -0.37 -4.32
CA ASN A 35 4.33 0.20 -5.35
C ASN A 35 4.37 1.74 -5.30
N ALA A 36 3.26 2.40 -4.94
CA ALA A 36 3.24 3.85 -4.80
C ALA A 36 4.03 4.35 -3.58
N VAL A 37 4.12 3.56 -2.51
CA VAL A 37 4.96 3.85 -1.34
C VAL A 37 6.43 3.65 -1.68
N LEU A 38 6.79 2.50 -2.25
CA LEU A 38 8.19 2.19 -2.62
C LEU A 38 8.77 3.20 -3.62
N LYS A 39 7.95 3.72 -4.55
CA LYS A 39 8.36 4.78 -5.47
C LYS A 39 8.75 6.09 -4.80
N GLN A 40 8.43 6.31 -3.53
CA GLN A 40 8.89 7.50 -2.79
C GLN A 40 10.35 7.40 -2.34
N VAL A 41 10.90 6.18 -2.26
CA VAL A 41 12.27 5.91 -1.80
C VAL A 41 12.90 4.87 -2.75
N PRO A 42 13.27 5.26 -3.98
CA PRO A 42 13.79 4.33 -4.98
C PRO A 42 15.08 3.61 -4.58
N GLU A 43 15.82 4.13 -3.60
CA GLU A 43 17.03 3.56 -3.02
C GLU A 43 16.76 2.51 -1.93
N LEU A 44 15.52 2.36 -1.46
CA LEU A 44 15.17 1.34 -0.47
C LEU A 44 15.24 -0.05 -1.11
N ASP A 45 16.03 -0.95 -0.51
CA ASP A 45 16.00 -2.37 -0.86
C ASP A 45 14.67 -2.98 -0.37
N PRO A 46 13.80 -3.49 -1.26
CA PRO A 46 12.55 -4.12 -0.85
C PRO A 46 12.77 -5.35 0.05
N ALA A 47 13.92 -6.02 -0.04
CA ALA A 47 14.25 -7.16 0.81
C ALA A 47 14.55 -6.76 2.27
N ALA A 48 14.72 -5.47 2.56
CA ALA A 48 14.90 -4.95 3.92
C ALA A 48 13.56 -4.77 4.68
N ILE A 49 12.42 -5.04 4.03
CA ILE A 49 11.10 -4.98 4.67
C ILE A 49 10.84 -6.32 5.37
N ASP A 50 10.73 -6.29 6.69
CA ASP A 50 10.52 -7.49 7.50
C ASP A 50 9.10 -8.06 7.37
N GLU A 51 8.08 -7.19 7.29
CA GLU A 51 6.67 -7.60 7.31
C GLU A 51 5.74 -6.57 6.66
N VAL A 52 4.61 -7.06 6.13
CA VAL A 52 3.51 -6.26 5.59
C VAL A 52 2.23 -6.56 6.38
N MET A 53 1.80 -5.60 7.19
CA MET A 53 0.52 -5.67 7.91
C MET A 53 -0.59 -5.01 7.08
N MET A 54 -1.54 -5.81 6.57
CA MET A 54 -2.66 -5.33 5.76
C MET A 54 -4.01 -5.82 6.30
N GLY A 55 -4.84 -4.88 6.76
CA GLY A 55 -6.21 -5.20 7.19
C GLY A 55 -7.14 -5.43 6.00
N CYS A 56 -7.90 -6.52 6.03
CA CYS A 56 -8.96 -6.82 5.07
C CYS A 56 -10.13 -7.49 5.80
N ALA A 57 -11.35 -7.00 5.57
CA ALA A 57 -12.56 -7.50 6.25
C ALA A 57 -13.37 -8.49 5.42
N ASN A 58 -12.96 -8.76 4.17
CA ASN A 58 -13.62 -9.71 3.27
C ASN A 58 -13.27 -11.15 3.64
#